data_AF-A0A8T4BCC5-F1
#
_entry.id   AF-A0A8T4BCC5-F1
#
_cell.length_a   1.000
_cell.length_b   1.000
_cell.length_c   1.000
_cell.angle_alpha   90.00
_cell.angle_beta   90.00
_cell.angle_gamma   90.00
#
_symmetry.space_group_name_H-M   'P 1'
#
loop_
_entity.id
_entity.type
_entity.pdbx_description
1 polymer ?
#
loop_
_entity_poly.entity_id
_entity_poly.type
_entity_poly.pdbx_seq_one_letter_code
_entity_poly.pdbx_strand_id
1 'polypeptide(L)'
;MGRDWFMLSLIVIFSFSTSGCISEKEEYHYSIDDPEVGTNSDGTSDILFTITLEDNGGIDMDFSELVIIIKQDSVSHNCATTGTTGNCTVVQTSGADESQWEIGEILSITENGVDICSQHCIITLTVSGPEDVEIVGPTILNTT
;
A
#
# COMPACT_ATOMS: atom_id res chain seq x y z
N MET A 1 10.77 22.38 -75.88
CA MET A 1 9.99 23.20 -74.93
C MET A 1 9.07 22.29 -74.13
N GLY A 2 9.12 22.40 -72.80
CA GLY A 2 8.18 21.80 -71.84
C GLY A 2 8.52 20.36 -71.44
N ARG A 3 8.55 19.97 -70.17
CA ARG A 3 8.16 20.67 -68.94
C ARG A 3 8.71 19.85 -67.77
N ASP A 4 9.56 20.46 -66.95
CA ASP A 4 9.85 19.98 -65.59
C ASP A 4 8.56 19.94 -64.79
N TRP A 5 8.17 18.80 -64.21
CA TRP A 5 7.31 18.76 -63.02
C TRP A 5 7.22 17.33 -62.43
N PHE A 6 7.81 17.18 -61.25
CA PHE A 6 7.34 16.32 -60.15
C PHE A 6 7.84 14.87 -60.09
N MET A 7 9.08 14.75 -59.62
CA MET A 7 9.39 13.91 -58.47
C MET A 7 8.39 14.19 -57.34
N LEU A 8 7.46 13.28 -57.09
CA LEU A 8 6.73 13.22 -55.82
C LEU A 8 6.82 11.79 -55.29
N SER A 9 7.67 11.65 -54.28
CA SER A 9 7.87 10.49 -53.44
C SER A 9 6.56 9.94 -52.90
N LEU A 10 6.21 8.71 -53.27
CA LEU A 10 5.19 7.90 -52.60
C LEU A 10 5.86 7.17 -51.43
N ILE A 11 6.15 7.91 -50.35
CA ILE A 11 6.44 7.31 -49.04
C ILE A 11 5.08 6.95 -48.44
N VAL A 12 4.70 5.67 -48.53
CA VAL A 12 3.57 5.11 -47.80
C VAL A 12 4.02 4.98 -46.35
N ILE A 13 3.79 6.02 -45.55
CA ILE A 13 3.99 5.99 -44.11
C ILE A 13 2.89 5.11 -43.52
N PHE A 14 3.30 3.95 -43.02
CA PHE A 14 2.49 3.06 -42.19
C PHE A 14 2.13 3.78 -40.89
N SER A 15 0.99 4.46 -40.85
CA SER A 15 0.40 4.94 -39.61
C SER A 15 -0.41 3.80 -38.97
N PHE A 16 0.28 2.84 -38.36
CA PHE A 16 -0.34 2.04 -37.31
C PHE A 16 -0.47 2.95 -36.09
N SER A 17 -1.56 3.70 -36.02
CA SER A 17 -1.98 4.36 -34.80
C SER A 17 -2.49 3.29 -33.85
N THR A 18 -1.58 2.52 -33.23
CA THR A 18 -1.93 1.79 -32.01
C THR A 18 -2.10 2.86 -30.94
N SER A 19 -3.32 3.38 -30.80
CA SER A 19 -3.76 4.05 -29.58
C SER A 19 -3.78 3.00 -28.47
N GLY A 20 -2.60 2.56 -28.04
CA GLY A 20 -2.46 1.93 -26.74
C GLY A 20 -2.68 3.04 -25.73
N CYS A 21 -3.82 3.03 -25.05
CA CYS A 21 -3.96 3.76 -23.81
C CYS A 21 -2.83 3.26 -22.90
N ILE A 22 -1.83 4.12 -22.64
CA ILE A 22 -0.98 3.94 -21.48
C ILE A 22 -1.92 4.27 -20.30
N SER A 23 -2.53 3.24 -19.73
CA SER A 23 -3.11 3.39 -18.41
C SER A 23 -1.91 3.39 -17.49
N GLU A 24 -1.55 4.55 -16.93
CA GLU A 24 -0.62 4.57 -15.82
C GLU A 24 -1.22 3.68 -14.73
N LYS A 25 -0.44 2.70 -14.27
CA LYS A 25 -0.83 1.78 -13.21
C LYS A 25 -1.03 2.63 -11.95
N GLU A 26 -2.14 2.45 -11.24
CA GLU A 26 -2.35 3.18 -9.98
C GLU A 26 -1.29 2.75 -8.95
N GLU A 27 -0.69 3.75 -8.29
CA GLU A 27 0.31 3.60 -7.25
C GLU A 27 -0.24 4.22 -5.97
N TYR A 28 -0.31 3.45 -4.90
CA TYR A 28 -0.75 3.88 -3.58
C TYR A 28 0.47 4.11 -2.70
N HIS A 29 0.43 5.16 -1.89
CA HIS A 29 1.52 5.47 -0.99
C HIS A 29 1.06 5.48 0.45
N TYR A 30 1.89 4.95 1.35
CA TYR A 30 1.61 5.03 2.78
C TYR A 30 2.86 5.41 3.57
N SER A 31 2.64 6.07 4.70
CA SER A 31 3.65 6.29 5.74
C SER A 31 3.40 5.37 6.93
N ILE A 32 4.45 5.16 7.74
CA ILE A 32 4.37 4.43 9.02
C ILE A 32 4.85 5.36 10.12
N ASP A 33 4.13 5.35 11.24
CA ASP A 33 4.54 5.99 12.49
C ASP A 33 4.55 4.96 13.63
N ASP A 34 5.60 4.95 14.44
CA ASP A 34 5.72 4.15 15.66
C ASP A 34 5.11 4.95 16.82
N PRO A 35 3.90 4.59 17.30
CA PRO A 35 3.22 5.36 18.33
C PRO A 35 4.00 5.24 19.64
N GLU A 36 4.29 6.38 20.27
CA GLU A 36 4.97 6.58 21.57
C GLU A 36 5.80 5.42 22.17
N VAL A 37 7.02 5.74 22.63
CA VAL A 37 7.87 4.82 23.40
C VAL A 37 7.08 4.06 24.49
N GLY A 38 6.99 2.73 24.33
CA GLY A 38 6.37 1.83 25.30
C GLY A 38 4.96 1.32 24.95
N THR A 39 4.48 1.54 23.73
CA THR A 39 3.29 0.85 23.18
C THR A 39 3.55 -0.64 22.95
N ASN A 40 4.75 -0.98 22.48
CA ASN A 40 5.24 -2.35 22.39
C ASN A 40 5.64 -2.89 23.78
N SER A 41 5.10 -4.03 24.20
CA SER A 41 5.37 -4.64 25.48
C SER A 41 5.44 -6.17 25.36
N ASP A 42 5.62 -6.90 26.46
CA ASP A 42 5.53 -8.37 26.45
C ASP A 42 4.04 -8.85 26.43
N GLY A 43 3.14 -7.97 25.99
CA GLY A 43 1.71 -8.18 25.88
C GLY A 43 1.35 -8.94 24.61
N THR A 44 0.04 -9.08 24.35
CA THR A 44 -0.47 -9.70 23.12
C THR A 44 -1.61 -8.88 22.51
N SER A 45 -1.65 -7.60 22.86
CA SER A 45 -2.72 -6.66 22.49
C SER A 45 -2.16 -5.25 22.34
N ASP A 46 -0.86 -5.18 22.06
CA ASP A 46 -0.13 -3.94 21.94
C ASP A 46 -0.36 -3.31 20.57
N ILE A 47 -0.34 -1.98 20.52
CA ILE A 47 -0.36 -1.26 19.25
C ILE A 47 1.08 -1.24 18.75
N LEU A 48 1.32 -1.86 17.59
CA LEU A 48 2.65 -2.02 17.04
C LEU A 48 3.12 -0.77 16.31
N PHE A 49 2.26 -0.24 15.44
CA PHE A 49 2.50 0.95 14.64
C PHE A 49 1.19 1.44 14.04
N THR A 50 1.23 2.65 13.49
CA THR A 50 0.14 3.20 12.68
C THR A 50 0.62 3.43 11.25
N ILE A 51 -0.30 3.33 10.29
CA ILE A 51 -0.04 3.66 8.89
C ILE A 51 -1.04 4.70 8.41
N THR A 52 -0.60 5.59 7.53
CA THR A 52 -1.44 6.64 6.93
C THR A 52 -1.37 6.55 5.43
N LEU A 53 -2.53 6.64 4.75
CA LEU A 53 -2.58 6.70 3.30
C LEU A 53 -2.21 8.13 2.86
N GLU A 54 -1.20 8.24 2.00
CA GLU A 54 -0.66 9.52 1.55
C GLU A 54 -1.38 10.01 0.28
N ASP A 55 -1.32 11.33 0.03
CA ASP A 55 -2.02 11.99 -1.08
C ASP A 55 -1.27 11.98 -2.42
N ASN A 56 -0.09 11.36 -2.47
CA ASN A 56 0.81 11.36 -3.62
C ASN A 56 0.53 10.23 -4.63
N GLY A 57 -0.60 9.53 -4.52
CA GLY A 57 -1.06 8.53 -5.49
C GLY A 57 -2.32 7.78 -5.00
N GLY A 58 -2.93 6.99 -5.88
CA GLY A 58 -4.10 6.15 -5.57
C GLY A 58 -5.39 6.93 -5.32
N ILE A 59 -6.46 6.20 -5.03
CA ILE A 59 -7.74 6.70 -4.49
C ILE A 59 -8.05 5.93 -3.21
N ASP A 60 -9.25 6.02 -2.66
CA ASP A 60 -9.63 5.24 -1.47
C ASP A 60 -9.53 3.72 -1.74
N MET A 61 -9.13 2.94 -0.73
CA MET A 61 -8.96 1.48 -0.84
C MET A 61 -10.01 0.74 -0.03
N ASP A 62 -10.68 -0.25 -0.61
CA ASP A 62 -11.62 -1.09 0.14
C ASP A 62 -10.87 -1.98 1.14
N PHE A 63 -11.31 -2.00 2.40
CA PHE A 63 -10.71 -2.84 3.45
C PHE A 63 -10.74 -4.34 3.14
N SER A 64 -11.70 -4.79 2.32
CA SER A 64 -11.79 -6.18 1.89
C SER A 64 -10.70 -6.57 0.88
N GLU A 65 -10.10 -5.60 0.20
CA GLU A 65 -8.98 -5.79 -0.73
C GLU A 65 -7.61 -5.54 -0.05
N LEU A 66 -7.61 -4.83 1.08
CA LEU A 66 -6.42 -4.59 1.88
C LEU A 66 -5.91 -5.88 2.51
N VAL A 67 -4.62 -6.16 2.33
CA VAL A 67 -3.90 -7.26 2.96
C VAL A 67 -2.67 -6.69 3.65
N ILE A 68 -2.56 -6.94 4.96
CA ILE A 68 -1.44 -6.49 5.79
C ILE A 68 -0.75 -7.70 6.41
N ILE A 69 0.55 -7.83 6.17
CA ILE A 69 1.40 -8.88 6.72
C ILE A 69 2.58 -8.23 7.43
N ILE A 70 2.76 -8.60 8.70
CA ILE A 70 3.94 -8.26 9.48
C ILE A 70 4.89 -9.44 9.44
N LYS A 71 6.16 -9.19 9.24
CA LYS A 71 7.21 -10.19 9.38
C LYS A 71 8.19 -9.77 10.45
N GLN A 72 8.28 -10.57 11.50
CA GLN A 72 9.32 -10.44 12.53
C GLN A 72 10.31 -11.59 12.31
N ASP A 73 11.58 -11.27 12.07
CA ASP A 73 12.62 -12.22 11.68
C ASP A 73 12.22 -13.12 10.49
N SER A 74 11.83 -14.37 10.77
CA SER A 74 11.41 -15.37 9.78
C SER A 74 9.94 -15.80 9.93
N VAL A 75 9.20 -15.18 10.86
CA VAL A 75 7.80 -15.50 11.13
C VAL A 75 6.92 -14.43 10.49
N SER A 76 5.90 -14.87 9.76
CA SER A 76 4.90 -13.99 9.14
C SER A 76 3.59 -14.04 9.93
N HIS A 77 3.03 -12.87 10.19
CA HIS A 77 1.83 -12.63 10.96
C HIS A 77 0.83 -11.90 10.08
N ASN A 78 -0.34 -12.51 9.85
CA ASN A 78 -1.40 -11.87 9.07
C ASN A 78 -2.24 -10.98 9.99
N CYS A 79 -2.51 -9.75 9.55
CA CYS A 79 -3.44 -8.88 10.24
C CYS A 79 -4.83 -8.99 9.64
N ALA A 80 -5.85 -9.08 10.49
CA ALA A 80 -7.24 -9.02 10.08
C ALA A 80 -7.58 -7.57 9.68
N THR A 81 -7.83 -7.35 8.40
CA THR A 81 -8.36 -6.08 7.86
C THR A 81 -9.88 -6.03 7.96
N THR A 82 -10.54 -7.18 7.98
CA THR A 82 -11.95 -7.33 8.33
C THR A 82 -12.14 -8.39 9.41
N GLY A 83 -13.02 -8.11 10.38
CA GLY A 83 -13.25 -9.00 11.51
C GLY A 83 -12.05 -9.12 12.47
N THR A 84 -11.88 -10.29 13.10
CA THR A 84 -10.89 -10.50 14.19
C THR A 84 -10.02 -11.74 14.01
N THR A 85 -10.00 -12.34 12.81
CA THR A 85 -9.27 -13.58 12.55
C THR A 85 -7.90 -13.25 11.96
N GLY A 86 -6.89 -13.11 12.82
CA GLY A 86 -5.51 -12.76 12.46
C GLY A 86 -4.62 -12.74 13.70
N ASN A 87 -3.30 -12.70 13.51
CA ASN A 87 -2.35 -12.52 14.62
C ASN A 87 -2.29 -11.06 15.10
N CYS A 88 -2.75 -10.15 14.24
CA CYS A 88 -2.99 -8.74 14.51
C CYS A 88 -4.35 -8.34 13.93
N THR A 89 -4.83 -7.16 14.30
CA THR A 89 -6.03 -6.50 13.78
C THR A 89 -5.66 -5.13 13.25
N VAL A 90 -6.31 -4.73 12.17
CA VAL A 90 -6.20 -3.40 11.59
C VAL A 90 -7.44 -2.62 12.00
N VAL A 91 -7.26 -1.49 12.67
CA VAL A 91 -8.34 -0.67 13.21
C VAL A 91 -8.18 0.74 12.67
N GLN A 92 -9.20 1.24 11.97
CA GLN A 92 -9.25 2.64 11.56
C GLN A 92 -9.46 3.54 12.77
N THR A 93 -8.59 4.53 12.93
CA THR A 93 -8.57 5.42 14.11
C THR A 93 -8.91 6.88 13.76
N SER A 94 -8.98 7.19 12.47
CA SER A 94 -9.48 8.46 11.94
C SER A 94 -10.32 8.20 10.70
N GLY A 95 -11.25 9.11 10.40
CA GLY A 95 -12.19 8.92 9.31
C GLY A 95 -13.63 8.74 9.76
N ALA A 96 -14.51 8.54 8.79
CA ALA A 96 -15.95 8.31 9.03
C ALA A 96 -16.48 7.05 8.34
N ASP A 97 -15.86 6.61 7.25
CA ASP A 97 -16.22 5.39 6.55
C ASP A 97 -15.31 4.24 6.99
N GLU A 98 -15.87 3.25 7.69
CA GLU A 98 -15.13 2.08 8.19
C GLU A 98 -14.98 0.96 7.13
N SER A 99 -15.42 1.19 5.90
CA SER A 99 -15.31 0.24 4.79
C SER A 99 -14.18 0.56 3.81
N GLN A 100 -13.63 1.78 3.89
CA GLN A 100 -12.56 2.24 3.00
C GLN A 100 -11.43 2.89 3.80
N TRP A 101 -10.20 2.67 3.37
CA TRP A 101 -9.04 3.41 3.82
C TRP A 101 -8.85 4.61 2.89
N GLU A 102 -9.22 5.80 3.37
CA GLU A 102 -9.19 7.03 2.60
C GLU A 102 -7.88 7.82 2.80
N ILE A 103 -7.59 8.73 1.88
CA ILE A 103 -6.38 9.57 1.93
C ILE A 103 -6.35 10.40 3.22
N GLY A 104 -5.25 10.32 3.96
CA GLY A 104 -5.04 11.00 5.25
C GLY A 104 -5.63 10.25 6.45
N GLU A 105 -6.26 9.09 6.25
CA GLU A 105 -6.77 8.27 7.34
C GLU A 105 -5.69 7.35 7.92
N ILE A 106 -5.82 7.09 9.22
CA ILE A 106 -4.84 6.40 10.05
C ILE A 106 -5.39 5.05 10.46
N LEU A 107 -4.66 3.99 10.08
CA LEU A 107 -4.90 2.63 10.56
C LEU A 107 -3.92 2.27 11.66
N SER A 108 -4.44 1.79 12.78
CA SER A 108 -3.68 1.19 13.86
C SER A 108 -3.52 -0.31 13.63
N ILE A 109 -2.30 -0.81 13.74
CA ILE A 109 -1.99 -2.23 13.66
C ILE A 109 -1.74 -2.73 15.08
N THR A 110 -2.64 -3.56 15.57
CA THR A 110 -2.66 -4.02 16.97
C THR A 110 -2.50 -5.54 17.01
N GLU A 111 -1.71 -6.05 17.94
CA GLU A 111 -1.61 -7.49 18.20
C GLU A 111 -2.95 -8.11 18.60
N ASN A 112 -3.12 -9.39 18.30
CA ASN A 112 -4.35 -10.12 18.57
C ASN A 112 -4.05 -11.52 19.12
N GLY A 113 -3.70 -11.57 20.41
CA GLY A 113 -3.43 -12.82 21.13
C GLY A 113 -2.08 -13.45 20.81
N VAL A 114 -1.22 -12.76 20.06
CA VAL A 114 0.15 -13.15 19.76
C VAL A 114 1.06 -11.96 20.04
N ASP A 115 2.10 -12.17 20.85
CA ASP A 115 3.22 -11.24 21.03
C ASP A 115 4.08 -11.29 19.77
N ILE A 116 3.94 -10.26 18.94
CA ILE A 116 4.66 -10.02 17.69
C ILE A 116 5.88 -9.14 17.96
N CYS A 117 5.84 -8.24 18.95
CA CYS A 117 6.97 -7.37 19.24
C CYS A 117 7.06 -6.98 20.71
N SER A 118 7.97 -7.63 21.44
CA SER A 118 8.31 -7.26 22.80
C SER A 118 9.43 -6.20 22.83
N GLN A 119 9.03 -4.92 22.93
CA GLN A 119 9.88 -3.72 23.07
C GLN A 119 10.75 -3.36 21.85
N HIS A 120 11.93 -3.97 21.70
CA HIS A 120 12.88 -3.64 20.62
C HIS A 120 12.87 -4.75 19.58
N CYS A 121 12.13 -4.55 18.50
CA CYS A 121 12.08 -5.49 17.40
C CYS A 121 12.25 -4.77 16.06
N ILE A 122 12.71 -5.55 15.07
CA ILE A 122 12.70 -5.13 13.68
C ILE A 122 11.58 -5.90 13.01
N ILE A 123 10.59 -5.16 12.53
CA ILE A 123 9.47 -5.72 11.78
C ILE A 123 9.52 -5.24 10.35
N THR A 124 9.17 -6.14 9.45
CA THR A 124 8.94 -5.82 8.05
C THR A 124 7.44 -5.78 7.77
N LEU A 125 6.95 -4.67 7.25
CA LEU A 125 5.56 -4.51 6.82
C LEU A 125 5.42 -4.81 5.33
N THR A 126 4.38 -5.55 4.98
CA THR A 126 3.89 -5.67 3.61
C THR A 126 2.44 -5.24 3.59
N VAL A 127 2.13 -4.26 2.75
CA VAL A 127 0.77 -3.80 2.46
C VAL A 127 0.47 -4.15 1.01
N SER A 128 -0.69 -4.73 0.75
CA SER A 128 -1.18 -5.06 -0.59
C SER A 128 -2.65 -4.65 -0.69
N GLY A 129 -3.10 -4.31 -1.90
CA GLY A 129 -4.44 -3.80 -2.16
C GLY A 129 -5.05 -4.46 -3.41
N PRO A 130 -5.93 -3.77 -4.16
CA PRO A 130 -6.54 -4.31 -5.36
C PRO A 130 -5.53 -4.88 -6.37
N GLU A 131 -5.99 -5.81 -7.21
CA GLU A 131 -5.12 -6.40 -8.23
C GLU A 131 -4.52 -5.32 -9.13
N ASP A 132 -3.27 -5.54 -9.53
CA ASP A 132 -2.54 -4.65 -10.42
C ASP A 132 -2.26 -3.22 -9.90
N VAL A 133 -2.33 -2.95 -8.60
CA VAL A 133 -1.80 -1.69 -8.02
C VAL A 133 -0.42 -1.88 -7.41
N GLU A 134 0.44 -0.87 -7.52
CA GLU A 134 1.68 -0.82 -6.75
C GLU A 134 1.40 -0.14 -5.41
N ILE A 135 1.92 -0.66 -4.31
CA ILE A 135 1.83 -0.01 -3.00
C ILE A 135 3.23 0.27 -2.48
N VAL A 136 3.51 1.54 -2.23
CA VAL A 136 4.85 2.05 -1.91
C VAL A 136 4.84 2.74 -0.57
N GLY A 137 5.62 2.20 0.36
CA GLY A 137 5.84 2.82 1.66
C GLY A 137 7.05 2.24 2.36
N PRO A 138 7.39 2.76 3.55
CA PRO A 138 8.39 2.14 4.40
C PRO A 138 8.02 0.68 4.64
N THR A 139 8.99 -0.21 4.51
CA THR A 139 8.78 -1.65 4.74
C THR A 139 9.45 -2.13 6.00
N ILE A 140 10.33 -1.34 6.63
CA ILE A 140 11.06 -1.76 7.82
C ILE A 140 10.86 -0.70 8.91
N LEU A 141 10.40 -1.14 10.08
CA LEU A 141 10.33 -0.33 11.28
C LEU A 141 11.28 -0.93 12.32
N ASN A 142 12.05 -0.07 12.97
CA ASN A 142 12.86 -0.42 14.13
C ASN A 142 12.20 0.21 15.35
N THR A 143 11.48 -0.61 16.13
CA THR A 143 10.78 -0.11 17.31
C THR A 143 11.79 0.21 18.40
N THR A 144 11.67 1.39 19.02
CA THR A 144 12.59 1.86 20.07
C THR A 144 12.02 1.76 21.46
#